data_AF-A0AAU4FXF3-F1
#
_entry.id   AF-A0AAU4FXF3-F1
#
_cell.length_a   1.000
_cell.length_b   1.000
_cell.length_c   1.000
_cell.angle_alpha   90.00
_cell.angle_beta   90.00
_cell.angle_gamma   90.00
#
_symmetry.space_group_name_H-M   'P 1'
#
loop_
_entity.id
_entity.type
_entity.pdbx_description
1 polymer ?
#
loop_
_entity_poly.entity_id
_entity_poly.type
_entity_poly.pdbx_seq_one_letter_code
_entity_poly.pdbx_strand_id
1 'polypeptide(L)' 'MIRSPGRAAELATRGDMMVALREGRLAHTLGEQVADCPYSAGDPLRAAWLRGYAAAREEQQAESGEK' A
#
# COMPACT_ATOMS: atom_id res chain seq x y z
N MET A 1 17.52 12.62 31.82
CA MET A 1 17.14 11.19 31.84
C MET A 1 15.74 11.06 31.25
N ILE A 2 15.67 10.50 30.04
CA ILE A 2 14.69 9.51 29.57
C ILE A 2 13.26 9.57 30.12
N ARG A 3 12.31 9.93 29.23
CA ARG A 3 11.16 9.10 28.89
C ARG A 3 10.45 9.66 27.66
N SER A 4 10.90 9.24 26.48
CA SER A 4 10.06 9.28 25.28
C SER A 4 8.79 8.49 25.58
N PRO A 5 7.58 9.09 25.52
CA PRO A 5 6.36 8.31 25.64
C PRO A 5 6.34 7.31 24.48
N GLY A 6 6.09 6.05 24.85
CA GLY A 6 6.10 4.92 23.95
C GLY A 6 5.36 5.23 22.66
N ARG A 7 6.02 4.94 21.54
CA ARG A 7 5.43 4.75 20.22
C ARG A 7 4.26 3.78 20.44
N ALA A 8 3.05 4.33 20.51
CA ALA A 8 1.86 3.54 20.37
C ALA A 8 2.10 2.68 19.14
N ALA A 9 1.93 1.37 19.26
CA ALA A 9 1.66 0.56 18.10
C ALA A 9 0.33 1.12 17.57
N GLU A 10 0.45 2.11 16.69
CA GLU A 10 -0.64 2.88 16.13
C GLU A 10 -1.41 1.87 15.29
N LEU A 11 -2.52 1.38 15.84
CA LEU A 11 -3.47 0.55 15.10
C LEU A 11 -3.81 1.33 13.84
N ALA A 12 -3.32 0.84 12.69
CA ALA A 12 -3.57 1.44 11.40
C ALA A 12 -5.06 1.75 11.28
N THR A 13 -5.38 3.04 11.14
CA THR A 13 -6.78 3.46 11.08
C THR A 13 -7.35 3.08 9.71
N ARG A 14 -8.68 3.11 9.61
CA ARG A 14 -9.33 2.96 8.30
C ARG A 14 -8.84 4.02 7.29
N GLY A 15 -8.51 5.22 7.75
CA GLY A 15 -7.94 6.28 6.92
C GLY A 15 -6.59 5.87 6.34
N ASP A 16 -5.70 5.36 7.19
CA ASP A 16 -4.37 4.92 6.78
C ASP A 16 -4.43 3.76 5.77
N MET A 17 -5.34 2.80 5.98
CA MET A 17 -5.56 1.72 5.02
C MET A 17 -6.04 2.22 3.66
N MET A 18 -6.91 3.24 3.63
CA MET A 18 -7.38 3.84 2.37
C MET A 18 -6.26 4.62 1.67
N VAL A 19 -5.39 5.30 2.43
CA VAL A 19 -4.20 5.97 1.88
C VAL A 19 -3.26 4.94 1.26
N ALA A 20 -2.90 3.89 2.02
CA ALA A 20 -2.04 2.81 1.54
C ALA A 20 -2.60 2.13 0.28
N LEU A 21 -3.91 1.86 0.23
CA LEU A 21 -4.60 1.35 -0.97
C LEU A 21 -4.40 2.27 -2.18
N ARG A 22 -4.56 3.59 -2.01
CA ARG A 22 -4.41 4.56 -3.09
C ARG A 22 -2.96 4.68 -3.55
N GLU A 23 -2.01 4.66 -2.62
CA GLU A 23 -0.57 4.65 -2.92
C GLU A 23 -0.17 3.41 -3.70
N GLY A 24 -0.70 2.24 -3.35
CA GLY A 24 -0.43 1.00 -4.08
C GLY A 24 -0.91 1.06 -5.53
N ARG A 25 -2.12 1.60 -5.76
CA ARG A 25 -2.61 1.84 -7.13
C ARG A 25 -1.68 2.77 -7.90
N LEU A 26 -1.30 3.90 -7.29
CA LEU A 26 -0.44 4.90 -7.91
C LEU A 26 0.93 4.32 -8.26
N ALA A 27 1.53 3.54 -7.36
CA ALA A 27 2.82 2.88 -7.58
C ALA A 27 2.80 2.01 -8.84
N HIS A 28 1.73 1.24 -9.05
CA HIS A 28 1.58 0.46 -10.29
C HIS A 28 1.48 1.37 -11.53
N THR A 29 0.64 2.42 -11.47
CA THR A 29 0.51 3.39 -12.57
C THR A 29 1.83 4.08 -12.91
N LEU A 30 2.70 4.31 -11.92
CA LEU A 30 4.03 4.89 -12.08
C LEU A 30 5.09 3.87 -12.54
N GLY A 31 4.75 2.57 -12.60
CA GLY A 31 5.68 1.51 -12.97
C GLY A 31 6.65 1.09 -11.85
N GLU A 32 6.36 1.45 -10.60
CA GLU A 32 7.14 1.02 -9.43
C GLU A 32 6.95 -0.48 -9.17
N GLN A 33 7.91 -1.09 -8.45
CA GLN A 33 7.85 -2.51 -8.12
C GLN A 33 7.25 -2.72 -6.73
N VAL A 34 6.68 -3.90 -6.51
CA VAL A 34 6.17 -4.32 -5.19
C VAL A 34 7.27 -4.33 -4.12
N ALA A 35 8.53 -4.53 -4.53
CA ALA A 35 9.68 -4.49 -3.64
C ALA A 35 9.93 -3.09 -3.04
N ASP A 36 9.48 -2.03 -3.72
CA ASP A 36 9.62 -0.63 -3.30
C ASP A 36 8.53 -0.19 -2.31
N CYS A 37 7.65 -1.12 -1.90
CA CYS A 37 6.59 -0.86 -0.92
C CYS A 37 7.19 -0.32 0.41
N PRO A 38 6.79 0.88 0.87
CA PRO A 38 7.39 1.53 2.03
C PRO A 38 7.00 0.88 3.38
N TYR A 39 5.97 0.03 3.38
CA TYR A 39 5.43 -0.60 4.58
C TYR A 39 6.18 -1.89 4.94
N SER A 40 6.52 -2.04 6.23
CA SER A 40 7.25 -3.21 6.73
C SER A 40 6.46 -4.51 6.61
N ALA A 41 7.15 -5.64 6.56
CA ALA A 41 6.52 -6.95 6.61
C ALA A 41 5.77 -7.14 7.94
N GLY A 42 4.47 -7.47 7.87
CA GLY A 42 3.59 -7.59 9.04
C GLY A 42 2.75 -6.34 9.34
N ASP A 43 2.99 -5.22 8.65
CA ASP A 43 2.16 -4.03 8.76
C ASP A 43 0.84 -4.22 8.00
N PRO A 44 -0.35 -3.99 8.61
CA PRO A 44 -1.63 -4.04 7.91
C PRO A 44 -1.70 -3.07 6.72
N LEU A 45 -0.96 -1.96 6.74
CA LEU A 45 -0.86 -1.02 5.61
C LEU A 45 -0.16 -1.63 4.41
N ARG A 46 0.80 -2.55 4.62
CA ARG A 46 1.43 -3.30 3.53
C ARG A 46 0.39 -4.12 2.78
N ALA A 47 -0.51 -4.80 3.50
CA ALA A 47 -1.57 -5.57 2.87
C ALA A 47 -2.55 -4.68 2.08
N ALA A 48 -2.88 -3.50 2.63
CA ALA A 48 -3.71 -2.52 1.94
C ALA A 48 -3.03 -2.01 0.66
N TRP A 49 -1.76 -1.63 0.71
CA TRP A 49 -0.97 -1.20 -0.45
C TRP A 49 -0.90 -2.28 -1.54
N LEU A 50 -0.59 -3.52 -1.16
CA LEU A 50 -0.50 -4.64 -2.10
C LEU A 50 -1.83 -4.90 -2.83
N ARG A 51 -2.96 -4.76 -2.14
CA ARG A 51 -4.30 -4.87 -2.76
C ARG A 51 -4.53 -3.77 -3.78
N GLY A 52 -4.13 -2.54 -3.47
CA GLY A 52 -4.22 -1.41 -4.39
C GLY A 52 -3.38 -1.64 -5.65
N TYR A 53 -2.13 -2.06 -5.48
CA TYR A 53 -1.21 -2.37 -6.58
C TYR A 53 -1.76 -3.48 -7.48
N ALA A 54 -2.23 -4.59 -6.88
CA ALA A 54 -2.80 -5.70 -7.63
C ALA A 54 -4.05 -5.29 -8.43
N ALA A 55 -4.94 -4.49 -7.83
CA ALA A 55 -6.14 -4.01 -8.52
C ALA A 55 -5.78 -3.15 -9.75
N ALA A 56 -4.83 -2.22 -9.62
CA ALA A 56 -4.40 -1.40 -10.76
C ALA A 56 -3.75 -2.25 -11.87
N ARG A 57 -3.02 -3.31 -11.50
CA ARG A 57 -2.45 -4.26 -12.46
C ARG A 57 -3.52 -5.05 -13.22
N GLU A 58 -4.55 -5.51 -12.52
CA GLU A 58 -5.68 -6.21 -13.14
C GLU A 58 -6.47 -5.27 -14.06
N GLU A 59 -6.70 -4.02 -13.64
CA GLU A 59 -7.33 -2.97 -14.46
C GLU A 59 -6.52 -2.75 -15.76
N GLN A 60 -5.20 -2.56 -15.68
CA GLN A 60 -4.34 -2.37 -16.86
C GLN A 60 -4.32 -3.60 -17.78
N GLN A 61 -4.33 -4.80 -17.23
CA GLN A 61 -4.39 -6.05 -18.00
C GLN A 61 -5.73 -6.21 -18.73
N ALA A 62 -6.84 -5.84 -18.08
CA ALA A 62 -8.16 -5.84 -18.68
C ALA A 62 -8.24 -4.84 -19.85
N GLU A 63 -7.70 -3.62 -19.67
CA GLU A 63 -7.62 -2.61 -20.73
C GLU A 63 -6.72 -3.04 -21.90
N SER A 64 -5.67 -3.81 -21.62
CA SER A 64 -4.73 -4.29 -22.64
C SER A 64 -5.21 -5.56 -23.36
N GLY A 65 -6.17 -6.30 -22.77
CA GLY A 65 -6.70 -7.56 -23.27
C GLY A 65 -7.89 -7.43 -24.23
N GLU A 66 -8.43 -6.23 -24.42
CA GLU A 66 -9.51 -5.97 -25.38
C GLU A 66 -8.93 -5.64 -26.78
N LYS A 67 -8.57 -6.68 -27.53
CA LYS A 67 -8.34 -6.60 -28.98
C LYS A 67 -8.85 -7.84 -29.71
#